data_AF-A0AA47P8D5-F1
#
_entry.id   AF-A0AA47P8D5-F1
#
_cell.length_a   1.000
_cell.length_b   1.000
_cell.length_c   1.000
_cell.angle_alpha   90.00
_cell.angle_beta   90.00
_cell.angle_gamma   90.00
#
_symmetry.space_group_name_H-M   'P 1'
#
loop_
_entity.id
_entity.type
_entity.pdbx_description
1 polymer ?
#
loop_
_entity_poly.entity_id
_entity_poly.type
_entity_poly.pdbx_seq_one_letter_code
_entity_poly.pdbx_strand_id
1 'polypeptide(L)'
;MSIYRNAVWLVKGLQEYTKSGYEAAAKRFTPGDLDVKVTGRSFVITGANSGIGKRAALEIANRGERFGFGFEFHNVPVNSSQLRIGVAANKMDAAAWPWEERFTWCVVTRSGQKQLRRKSLIRAKIRREALQKCFLHTHTTLYCVVVVVVASSVVTHESPLNRFSLPMLIWSDVHVHIVDMSSARQVWEFAQNFTQKNTVHVLINNAGCMVNQRELTEEGLEKNFATNTLGTYILTTALIPALKTVEHPRVITVSSGGMLVQKLNMEDLQFEKGAFDGTMAYAQNKRQQVILTERWASQHKDIHFSSMHPGWADTPAVRLSMPDFHAKMQNKLRTEAMGADTVVWLAVSTAAGQQPSGLFFQDRKAVATHLPLAFSRSSPQDEERLQATLDQLSAKFNP
;
A
#
# COMPACT_ATOMS: atom_id res chain seq x y z
N MET A 1 -5.45 -20.68 -26.88
CA MET A 1 -5.73 -19.37 -26.25
C MET A 1 -4.70 -18.99 -25.19
N SER A 2 -4.39 -19.84 -24.20
CA SER A 2 -3.40 -19.54 -23.13
C SER A 2 -2.00 -19.15 -23.67
N ILE A 3 -1.48 -19.88 -24.67
CA ILE A 3 -0.17 -19.59 -25.28
C ILE A 3 -0.10 -18.18 -25.89
N TYR A 4 -1.11 -17.78 -26.67
CA TYR A 4 -1.18 -16.42 -27.25
C TYR A 4 -1.19 -15.35 -26.16
N ARG A 5 -2.06 -15.51 -25.14
CA ARG A 5 -2.15 -14.55 -24.04
C ARG A 5 -0.82 -14.38 -23.33
N ASN A 6 -0.15 -15.48 -23.01
CA ASN A 6 1.14 -15.46 -22.33
C ASN A 6 2.24 -14.86 -23.20
N ALA A 7 2.25 -15.15 -24.50
CA ALA A 7 3.21 -14.58 -25.45
C ALA A 7 3.03 -13.05 -25.57
N VAL A 8 1.81 -12.58 -25.81
CA VAL A 8 1.50 -11.13 -25.88
C VAL A 8 1.83 -10.44 -24.56
N TRP A 9 1.48 -11.07 -23.44
CA TRP A 9 1.82 -10.54 -22.12
C TRP A 9 3.32 -10.43 -21.90
N LEU A 10 4.10 -11.44 -22.29
CA LEU A 10 5.54 -11.44 -22.15
C LEU A 10 6.19 -10.37 -23.03
N VAL A 11 5.78 -10.24 -24.29
CA VAL A 11 6.28 -9.20 -25.21
C VAL A 11 5.98 -7.81 -24.65
N LYS A 12 4.72 -7.57 -24.24
CA LYS A 12 4.33 -6.33 -23.59
C LYS A 12 5.14 -6.07 -22.32
N GLY A 13 5.37 -7.10 -21.51
CA GLY A 13 6.12 -6.99 -20.27
C GLY A 13 7.59 -6.64 -20.49
N LEU A 14 8.23 -7.25 -21.48
CA LEU A 14 9.62 -6.92 -21.84
C LEU A 14 9.76 -5.48 -22.34
N GLN A 15 8.77 -4.98 -23.08
CA GLN A 15 8.75 -3.62 -23.62
C GLN A 15 8.44 -2.58 -22.54
N GLU A 16 7.49 -2.85 -21.65
CA GLU A 16 6.91 -1.82 -20.80
C GLU A 16 7.09 -2.06 -19.30
N TYR A 17 7.11 -3.30 -18.82
CA TYR A 17 7.08 -3.59 -17.37
C TYR A 17 8.47 -3.59 -16.72
N THR A 18 9.52 -3.54 -17.52
CA THR A 18 10.92 -3.49 -17.07
C THR A 18 11.32 -2.09 -16.60
N LYS A 19 12.53 -1.99 -16.02
CA LYS A 19 13.20 -0.73 -15.70
C LYS A 19 13.32 0.20 -16.90
N SER A 20 13.80 -0.30 -18.04
CA SER A 20 13.92 0.50 -19.27
C SER A 20 12.55 0.96 -19.81
N GLY A 21 11.51 0.13 -19.65
CA GLY A 21 10.14 0.50 -19.99
C GLY A 21 9.64 1.68 -19.16
N TYR A 22 9.88 1.64 -17.83
CA TYR A 22 9.59 2.77 -16.94
C TYR A 22 10.37 4.02 -17.32
N GLU A 23 11.68 3.92 -17.53
CA GLU A 23 12.54 5.06 -17.89
C GLU A 23 12.10 5.73 -19.20
N ALA A 24 11.67 4.94 -20.19
CA ALA A 24 11.11 5.45 -21.42
C ALA A 24 9.76 6.16 -21.20
N ALA A 25 8.90 5.63 -20.33
CA ALA A 25 7.63 6.25 -19.98
C ALA A 25 7.81 7.55 -19.18
N ALA A 26 8.75 7.55 -18.23
CA ALA A 26 9.02 8.66 -17.30
C ALA A 26 9.44 9.96 -18.01
N LYS A 27 10.01 9.87 -19.22
CA LYS A 27 10.30 11.03 -20.08
C LYS A 27 9.08 11.89 -20.41
N ARG A 28 7.87 11.33 -20.27
CA ARG A 28 6.59 12.01 -20.53
C ARG A 28 5.87 12.42 -19.24
N PHE A 29 6.45 12.17 -18.08
CA PHE A 29 5.81 12.55 -16.81
C PHE A 29 5.99 14.05 -16.60
N THR A 30 4.93 14.70 -16.13
CA THR A 30 4.99 16.07 -15.66
C THR A 30 5.58 16.07 -14.25
N PRO A 31 6.78 16.65 -14.01
CA PRO A 31 7.41 16.62 -12.69
C PRO A 31 6.54 17.25 -11.60
N GLY A 32 5.88 18.37 -11.93
CA GLY A 32 4.99 19.12 -11.03
C GLY A 32 3.76 18.36 -10.55
N ASP A 33 3.40 17.23 -11.17
CA ASP A 33 2.25 16.42 -10.72
C ASP A 33 2.45 15.82 -9.32
N LEU A 34 3.72 15.67 -8.89
CA LEU A 34 4.07 15.15 -7.58
C LEU A 34 4.43 16.24 -6.56
N ASP A 35 4.47 17.50 -6.98
CA ASP A 35 4.77 18.66 -6.13
C ASP A 35 3.51 19.11 -5.35
N VAL A 36 2.87 18.15 -4.68
CA VAL A 36 1.64 18.36 -3.92
C VAL A 36 1.92 18.20 -2.43
N LYS A 37 1.62 19.24 -1.66
CA LYS A 37 1.61 19.15 -0.19
C LYS A 37 0.39 18.36 0.24
N VAL A 38 0.59 17.42 1.15
CA VAL A 38 -0.49 16.55 1.66
C VAL A 38 -0.92 16.88 3.08
N THR A 39 -0.49 18.03 3.62
CA THR A 39 -0.86 18.55 4.94
C THR A 39 -2.38 18.56 5.13
N GLY A 40 -2.84 18.08 6.28
CA GLY A 40 -4.26 17.92 6.63
C GLY A 40 -4.91 16.64 6.09
N ARG A 41 -4.21 15.85 5.24
CA ARG A 41 -4.75 14.62 4.66
C ARG A 41 -4.24 13.39 5.40
N SER A 42 -5.11 12.38 5.47
CA SER A 42 -4.85 11.09 6.07
C SER A 42 -4.83 9.98 5.01
N PHE A 43 -3.81 9.14 5.06
CA PHE A 43 -3.57 8.05 4.11
C PHE A 43 -3.52 6.74 4.87
N VAL A 44 -4.29 5.75 4.44
CA VAL A 44 -4.24 4.37 4.94
C VAL A 44 -3.58 3.51 3.87
N ILE A 45 -2.46 2.87 4.19
CA ILE A 45 -1.66 2.09 3.23
C ILE A 45 -1.45 0.69 3.78
N THR A 46 -1.98 -0.32 3.09
CA THR A 46 -1.78 -1.72 3.47
C THR A 46 -0.47 -2.26 2.90
N GLY A 47 0.21 -3.16 3.63
CA GLY A 47 1.47 -3.78 3.17
C GLY A 47 2.64 -2.79 3.12
N ALA A 48 2.65 -1.81 4.02
CA ALA A 48 3.69 -0.77 4.08
C ALA A 48 4.97 -1.20 4.84
N ASN A 49 5.07 -2.48 5.21
CA ASN A 49 6.27 -3.08 5.82
C ASN A 49 7.40 -3.36 4.82
N SER A 50 7.10 -3.54 3.53
CA SER A 50 8.11 -3.86 2.51
C SER A 50 7.70 -3.39 1.11
N GLY A 51 8.62 -3.43 0.15
CA GLY A 51 8.29 -3.26 -1.26
C GLY A 51 7.66 -1.91 -1.60
N ILE A 52 6.70 -1.98 -2.52
CA ILE A 52 5.99 -0.83 -3.08
C ILE A 52 5.22 -0.04 -2.00
N GLY A 53 4.50 -0.72 -1.11
CA GLY A 53 3.74 -0.08 -0.04
C GLY A 53 4.62 0.73 0.91
N LYS A 54 5.78 0.18 1.30
CA LYS A 54 6.75 0.90 2.14
C LYS A 54 7.26 2.15 1.43
N ARG A 55 7.64 2.03 0.15
CA ARG A 55 8.12 3.18 -0.63
C ARG A 55 7.04 4.25 -0.79
N ALA A 56 5.80 3.86 -1.08
CA ALA A 56 4.68 4.79 -1.18
C ALA A 56 4.44 5.53 0.15
N ALA A 57 4.47 4.82 1.28
CA ALA A 57 4.29 5.42 2.60
C ALA A 57 5.39 6.47 2.92
N LEU A 58 6.66 6.14 2.65
CA LEU A 58 7.77 7.07 2.84
C LEU A 58 7.65 8.31 1.95
N GLU A 59 7.30 8.12 0.67
CA GLU A 59 7.18 9.19 -0.31
C GLU A 59 6.02 10.15 0.03
N ILE A 60 4.90 9.60 0.50
CA ILE A 60 3.76 10.40 0.98
C ILE A 60 4.12 11.13 2.28
N ALA A 61 4.77 10.47 3.24
CA ALA A 61 5.19 11.10 4.49
C ALA A 61 6.14 12.28 4.26
N ASN A 62 7.08 12.16 3.32
CA ASN A 62 7.99 13.25 2.95
C ASN A 62 7.27 14.47 2.33
N ARG A 63 6.05 14.32 1.79
CA ARG A 63 5.24 15.42 1.24
C ARG A 63 4.39 16.14 2.28
N GLY A 64 4.25 15.56 3.48
CA GLY A 64 3.66 16.25 4.62
C GLY A 64 4.59 17.32 5.20
N GLU A 65 5.90 17.27 4.87
CA GLU A 65 6.93 18.15 5.41
C GLU A 65 7.42 19.18 4.39
N ARG A 66 7.36 20.48 4.74
CA ARG A 66 8.33 21.52 4.28
C ARG A 66 8.12 22.86 5.03
N PHE A 67 9.00 23.14 6.00
CA PHE A 67 9.92 24.30 6.12
C PHE A 67 10.34 24.53 7.60
N GLY A 68 11.66 24.58 7.84
CA GLY A 68 12.28 25.00 9.10
C GLY A 68 13.76 24.63 9.11
N PHE A 69 14.65 25.63 9.13
CA PHE A 69 16.10 25.48 9.05
C PHE A 69 16.67 24.51 10.11
N GLY A 70 17.73 23.78 9.73
CA GLY A 70 18.32 22.73 10.53
C GLY A 70 18.79 23.19 11.90
N PHE A 71 18.50 22.40 12.93
CA PHE A 71 19.18 22.37 14.23
C PHE A 71 19.02 21.01 14.91
N GLU A 72 20.01 20.65 15.72
CA GLU A 72 20.18 19.39 16.45
C GLU A 72 19.05 19.06 17.43
N PHE A 73 18.84 17.75 17.64
CA PHE A 73 17.80 17.19 18.51
C PHE A 73 17.95 17.61 19.99
N HIS A 74 16.87 18.14 20.56
CA HIS A 74 16.63 18.15 22.01
C HIS A 74 15.32 17.42 22.38
N ASN A 75 15.42 16.64 23.46
CA ASN A 75 14.50 15.61 23.93
C ASN A 75 13.05 16.07 24.13
N VAL A 76 12.08 15.33 23.57
CA VAL A 76 10.66 15.38 23.97
C VAL A 76 10.23 13.98 24.48
N PRO A 77 9.66 13.85 25.69
CA PRO A 77 9.27 12.56 26.24
C PRO A 77 7.92 12.07 25.67
N VAL A 78 7.85 10.79 25.27
CA VAL A 78 6.64 10.14 24.74
C VAL A 78 6.03 9.20 25.78
N ASN A 79 4.72 9.35 26.06
CA ASN A 79 3.92 8.40 26.84
C ASN A 79 2.75 7.82 26.00
N SER A 80 2.40 6.56 26.28
CA SER A 80 1.31 5.74 25.71
C SER A 80 1.52 5.13 24.30
N SER A 81 0.69 4.12 24.01
CA SER A 81 0.81 2.97 23.11
C SER A 81 0.92 3.20 21.59
N GLN A 82 1.29 4.39 21.14
CA GLN A 82 1.51 4.71 19.73
C GLN A 82 2.99 4.97 19.48
N LEU A 83 3.57 4.22 18.55
CA LEU A 83 4.96 4.44 18.14
C LEU A 83 4.96 5.54 17.08
N ARG A 84 5.37 6.75 17.46
CA ARG A 84 5.62 7.85 16.52
C ARG A 84 7.00 7.66 15.90
N ILE A 85 7.07 7.53 14.58
CA ILE A 85 8.34 7.46 13.84
C ILE A 85 8.47 8.77 13.07
N GLY A 86 9.42 9.63 13.49
CA GLY A 86 9.83 10.80 12.70
C GLY A 86 10.75 10.36 11.57
N VAL A 87 10.49 10.81 10.35
CA VAL A 87 11.37 10.60 9.19
C VAL A 87 12.12 11.90 8.96
N ALA A 88 13.45 11.90 9.08
CA ALA A 88 14.27 13.05 8.69
C ALA A 88 14.91 12.77 7.33
N ALA A 89 14.58 13.56 6.31
CA ALA A 89 15.26 13.55 5.02
C ALA A 89 16.22 14.74 4.94
N ASN A 90 17.53 14.47 4.79
CA ASN A 90 18.50 15.52 4.50
C ASN A 90 18.35 16.00 3.05
N LYS A 91 18.48 17.31 2.86
CA LYS A 91 18.35 18.02 1.59
C LYS A 91 19.55 17.71 0.69
N MET A 92 19.34 17.17 -0.51
CA MET A 92 20.30 17.27 -1.61
C MET A 92 19.58 17.52 -2.93
N ASP A 93 20.18 18.35 -3.77
CA ASP A 93 19.61 18.90 -5.00
C ASP A 93 19.21 17.82 -6.01
N ALA A 94 18.09 18.07 -6.69
CA ALA A 94 17.40 17.14 -7.61
C ALA A 94 18.21 16.72 -8.86
N ALA A 95 19.46 17.16 -9.01
CA ALA A 95 20.26 16.97 -10.22
C ALA A 95 21.45 16.02 -10.06
N ALA A 96 21.78 15.53 -8.86
CA ALA A 96 22.91 14.63 -8.66
C ALA A 96 22.57 13.53 -7.64
N TRP A 97 22.26 12.33 -8.12
CA TRP A 97 21.95 11.16 -7.27
C TRP A 97 22.96 10.03 -7.51
N PRO A 98 24.12 10.01 -6.82
CA PRO A 98 24.97 8.83 -6.75
C PRO A 98 24.43 7.89 -5.65
N TRP A 99 24.11 6.65 -6.04
CA TRP A 99 23.41 5.67 -5.21
C TRP A 99 24.36 4.88 -4.31
N GLU A 100 24.70 5.39 -3.13
CA GLU A 100 25.26 4.57 -2.06
C GLU A 100 25.27 5.31 -0.70
N GLU A 101 24.15 5.45 0.03
CA GLU A 101 24.25 5.92 1.43
C GLU A 101 23.33 5.21 2.45
N ARG A 102 23.96 5.06 3.62
CA ARG A 102 23.61 4.25 4.78
C ARG A 102 22.64 5.05 5.67
N PHE A 103 21.50 4.46 6.02
CA PHE A 103 20.67 4.97 7.09
C PHE A 103 21.38 4.74 8.44
N THR A 104 21.91 5.80 9.04
CA THR A 104 22.55 5.72 10.36
C THR A 104 21.49 5.89 11.44
N TRP A 105 21.19 4.83 12.18
CA TRP A 105 20.25 4.86 13.30
C TRP A 105 20.99 5.34 14.57
N CYS A 106 20.69 6.55 15.06
CA CYS A 106 21.16 6.98 16.39
C CYS A 106 20.10 6.67 17.45
N VAL A 107 20.40 5.74 18.35
CA VAL A 107 19.67 5.55 19.62
C VAL A 107 20.61 5.98 20.74
N VAL A 108 20.43 7.19 21.27
CA VAL A 108 21.18 7.67 22.44
C VAL A 108 20.46 7.21 23.71
N THR A 109 21.11 6.40 24.53
CA THR A 109 20.66 6.10 25.89
C THR A 109 21.44 6.96 26.88
N ARG A 110 20.75 7.63 27.79
CA ARG A 110 21.35 8.43 28.86
C ARG A 110 21.98 7.48 29.90
N SER A 111 23.30 7.37 29.95
CA SER A 111 24.02 6.84 31.12
C SER A 111 24.72 7.97 31.86
N GLY A 112 23.99 8.59 32.78
CA GLY A 112 24.53 9.52 33.78
C GLY A 112 23.92 9.19 35.14
N GLN A 113 24.79 8.84 36.08
CA GLN A 113 24.51 8.27 37.41
C GLN A 113 23.46 9.01 38.25
N LYS A 114 22.53 8.26 38.89
CA LYS A 114 22.45 8.02 40.35
C LYS A 114 21.08 7.45 40.75
N GLN A 115 21.12 6.22 41.26
CA GLN A 115 20.33 5.65 42.35
C GLN A 115 18.91 6.20 42.60
N LEU A 116 17.87 5.42 42.29
CA LEU A 116 16.70 5.23 43.17
C LEU A 116 15.81 4.04 42.71
N ARG A 117 15.95 2.95 43.47
CA ARG A 117 14.99 1.89 43.87
C ARG A 117 14.15 1.16 42.80
N ARG A 118 14.41 -0.16 42.76
CA ARG A 118 13.58 -1.28 42.28
C ARG A 118 12.07 -0.99 42.22
N LYS A 119 11.53 -0.94 40.99
CA LYS A 119 10.31 -1.64 40.55
C LYS A 119 10.18 -1.44 39.02
N SER A 120 9.86 -2.50 38.30
CA SER A 120 9.56 -2.55 36.84
C SER A 120 10.73 -2.62 35.83
N LEU A 121 11.46 -3.75 35.83
CA LEU A 121 12.44 -4.09 34.78
C LEU A 121 11.85 -4.97 33.64
N ILE A 122 10.52 -4.98 33.45
CA ILE A 122 9.83 -5.90 32.51
C ILE A 122 9.29 -5.21 31.23
N ARG A 123 9.17 -3.88 31.17
CA ARG A 123 8.51 -3.19 30.03
C ARG A 123 9.39 -2.80 28.84
N ALA A 124 10.72 -2.81 28.97
CA ALA A 124 11.62 -2.34 27.91
C ALA A 124 12.08 -3.43 26.92
N LYS A 125 12.07 -4.71 27.33
CA LYS A 125 12.54 -5.83 26.48
C LYS A 125 11.54 -6.18 25.36
N ILE A 126 10.24 -6.05 25.64
CA ILE A 126 9.14 -6.36 24.71
C ILE A 126 9.09 -5.38 23.52
N ARG A 127 9.43 -4.09 23.73
CA ARG A 127 9.35 -3.05 22.67
C ARG A 127 10.45 -3.14 21.61
N ARG A 128 11.64 -3.66 21.97
CA ARG A 128 12.76 -3.85 21.03
C ARG A 128 12.55 -5.08 20.14
N GLU A 129 12.04 -6.17 20.73
CA GLU A 129 11.70 -7.39 19.98
C GLU A 129 10.51 -7.18 19.03
N ALA A 130 9.51 -6.37 19.39
CA ALA A 130 8.35 -6.10 18.53
C ALA A 130 8.71 -5.33 17.25
N LEU A 131 9.59 -4.33 17.33
CA LEU A 131 10.06 -3.57 16.15
C LEU A 131 11.02 -4.39 15.28
N GLN A 132 11.91 -5.19 15.88
CA GLN A 132 12.70 -6.14 15.11
C GLN A 132 11.82 -7.22 14.46
N LYS A 133 10.80 -7.75 15.14
CA LYS A 133 9.85 -8.73 14.56
C LYS A 133 8.90 -8.13 13.50
N CYS A 134 8.58 -6.83 13.56
CA CYS A 134 7.78 -6.16 12.51
C CYS A 134 8.53 -6.01 11.17
N PHE A 135 9.87 -6.05 11.19
CA PHE A 135 10.71 -5.90 9.99
C PHE A 135 11.60 -7.12 9.68
N LEU A 136 11.71 -8.09 10.59
CA LEU A 136 12.40 -9.37 10.38
C LEU A 136 11.39 -10.51 10.29
N HIS A 137 11.42 -11.18 9.16
CA HIS A 137 10.79 -12.46 8.83
C HIS A 137 10.53 -13.39 10.02
N THR A 138 9.31 -13.90 10.11
CA THR A 138 9.04 -15.27 10.58
C THR A 138 8.11 -15.98 9.60
N HIS A 139 8.57 -17.14 9.12
CA HIS A 139 8.16 -17.88 7.92
C HIS A 139 6.76 -18.53 7.91
N THR A 140 5.78 -18.05 8.68
CA THR A 140 4.49 -18.77 8.79
C THR A 140 3.23 -17.90 8.91
N THR A 141 3.36 -16.59 9.12
CA THR A 141 2.20 -15.70 9.30
C THR A 141 2.39 -14.41 8.49
N LEU A 142 1.47 -14.14 7.57
CA LEU A 142 1.45 -12.98 6.67
C LEU A 142 0.98 -11.72 7.42
N TYR A 143 1.76 -11.26 8.40
CA TYR A 143 1.45 -9.99 9.05
C TYR A 143 1.57 -8.84 8.05
N CYS A 144 0.45 -8.18 7.76
CA CYS A 144 0.45 -6.93 7.02
C CYS A 144 0.52 -5.77 8.01
N VAL A 145 1.40 -4.82 7.73
CA VAL A 145 1.46 -3.57 8.48
C VAL A 145 0.62 -2.55 7.72
N VAL A 146 -0.44 -2.08 8.36
CA VAL A 146 -1.23 -0.95 7.91
C VAL A 146 -0.59 0.31 8.47
N VAL A 147 -0.06 1.13 7.59
CA VAL A 147 0.52 2.42 7.98
C VAL A 147 -0.50 3.51 7.70
N VAL A 148 -0.77 4.30 8.72
CA VAL A 148 -1.62 5.48 8.64
C VAL A 148 -0.72 6.69 8.71
N VAL A 149 -0.64 7.44 7.61
CA VAL A 149 0.10 8.71 7.57
C VAL A 149 -0.91 9.83 7.76
N VAL A 150 -0.83 10.54 8.88
CA VAL A 150 -1.58 11.78 9.12
C VAL A 150 -0.60 12.92 8.97
N ALA A 151 -0.76 13.72 7.92
CA ALA A 151 0.01 14.95 7.79
C ALA A 151 -0.72 16.02 8.62
N SER A 152 -0.20 16.35 9.80
CA SER A 152 -0.85 17.29 10.73
C SER A 152 -0.73 18.74 10.25
N SER A 153 -1.78 19.55 10.41
CA SER A 153 -1.75 21.02 10.28
C SER A 153 -1.58 21.67 11.66
N VAL A 154 -0.79 22.76 11.74
CA VAL A 154 -0.59 23.51 12.99
C VAL A 154 -1.78 24.44 13.23
N VAL A 155 -2.37 24.36 14.43
CA VAL A 155 -3.15 25.46 15.02
C VAL A 155 -2.16 26.39 15.72
N THR A 156 -1.93 27.58 15.18
CA THR A 156 -1.13 28.61 15.87
C THR A 156 -1.98 29.21 16.98
N HIS A 157 -1.65 28.92 18.24
CA HIS A 157 -2.15 29.71 19.35
C HIS A 157 -1.28 30.97 19.45
N GLU A 158 -1.81 32.13 19.04
CA GLU A 158 -1.19 33.40 19.36
C GLU A 158 -1.33 33.63 20.88
N SER A 159 -0.20 33.58 21.59
CA SER A 159 -0.13 34.12 22.95
C SER A 159 0.26 35.61 22.84
N PRO A 160 -0.44 36.55 23.49
CA PRO A 160 -0.17 37.98 23.33
C PRO A 160 1.18 38.47 23.89
N LEU A 161 2.05 37.58 24.39
CA LEU A 161 3.17 37.95 25.26
C LEU A 161 4.55 37.44 24.86
N ASN A 162 4.76 36.87 23.66
CA ASN A 162 6.12 36.54 23.21
C ASN A 162 6.36 36.84 21.73
N ARG A 163 7.28 37.77 21.46
CA ARG A 163 7.68 38.29 20.14
C ARG A 163 8.71 37.42 19.40
N PHE A 164 8.72 36.11 19.65
CA PHE A 164 9.59 35.16 18.95
C PHE A 164 8.77 33.95 18.47
N SER A 165 8.28 34.04 17.23
CA SER A 165 7.68 32.92 16.51
C SER A 165 8.79 32.04 15.91
N LEU A 166 9.25 31.04 16.68
CA LEU A 166 10.04 29.96 16.10
C LEU A 166 9.10 29.11 15.21
N PRO A 167 9.45 28.80 13.96
CA PRO A 167 8.66 27.89 13.14
C PRO A 167 8.67 26.50 13.80
N MET A 168 7.52 26.11 14.34
CA MET A 168 7.32 24.80 14.94
C MET A 168 7.40 23.74 13.82
N LEU A 169 8.34 22.80 13.93
CA LEU A 169 8.50 21.70 12.97
C LEU A 169 7.19 20.92 12.83
N ILE A 170 6.66 20.87 11.61
CA ILE A 170 5.51 20.04 11.24
C ILE A 170 6.06 18.66 10.86
N TRP A 171 5.87 17.68 11.73
CA TRP A 171 6.18 16.28 11.43
C TRP A 171 4.96 15.63 10.78
N SER A 172 5.20 14.75 9.82
CA SER A 172 4.19 13.77 9.42
C SER A 172 4.02 12.74 10.53
N ASP A 173 2.82 12.62 11.11
CA ASP A 173 2.53 11.60 12.12
C ASP A 173 2.27 10.26 11.41
N VAL A 174 3.23 9.33 11.56
CA VAL A 174 3.11 7.97 11.04
C VAL A 174 2.66 7.04 12.17
N HIS A 175 1.48 6.46 12.02
CA HIS A 175 0.91 5.47 12.93
C HIS A 175 0.96 4.07 12.31
N VAL A 176 1.39 3.10 13.10
CA VAL A 176 1.54 1.71 12.67
C VAL A 176 0.45 0.86 13.31
N HIS A 177 -0.36 0.21 12.49
CA HIS A 177 -1.36 -0.78 12.90
C HIS A 177 -0.97 -2.15 12.35
N ILE A 178 -0.99 -3.16 13.21
CA ILE A 178 -0.70 -4.54 12.82
C ILE A 178 -2.03 -5.20 12.52
N VAL A 179 -2.24 -5.64 11.28
CA VAL A 179 -3.48 -6.27 10.82
C VAL A 179 -3.11 -7.44 9.92
N ASP A 180 -3.54 -8.64 10.28
CA ASP A 180 -3.45 -9.76 9.35
C ASP A 180 -4.54 -9.64 8.28
N MET A 181 -4.15 -9.27 7.06
CA MET A 181 -5.08 -9.12 5.94
C MET A 181 -5.70 -10.45 5.49
N SER A 182 -5.15 -11.59 5.92
CA SER A 182 -5.73 -12.92 5.69
C SER A 182 -6.80 -13.30 6.71
N SER A 183 -6.94 -12.56 7.83
CA SER A 183 -8.04 -12.73 8.78
C SER A 183 -9.14 -11.70 8.52
N ALA A 184 -10.25 -12.17 7.95
CA ALA A 184 -11.42 -11.36 7.69
C ALA A 184 -11.95 -10.66 8.96
N ARG A 185 -11.94 -11.35 10.11
CA ARG A 185 -12.36 -10.77 11.39
C ARG A 185 -11.44 -9.63 11.83
N GLN A 186 -10.12 -9.80 11.80
CA GLN A 186 -9.18 -8.75 12.18
C GLN A 186 -9.29 -7.52 11.27
N VAL A 187 -9.54 -7.71 9.98
CA VAL A 187 -9.74 -6.60 9.04
C VAL A 187 -11.01 -5.81 9.38
N TRP A 188 -12.12 -6.49 9.69
CA TRP A 188 -13.35 -5.86 10.15
C TRP A 188 -13.14 -5.06 11.45
N GLU A 189 -12.56 -5.70 12.47
CA GLU A 189 -12.29 -5.07 13.76
C GLU A 189 -11.39 -3.83 13.59
N PHE A 190 -10.36 -3.92 12.77
CA PHE A 190 -9.51 -2.77 12.46
C PHE A 190 -10.32 -1.65 11.81
N ALA A 191 -11.06 -1.93 10.74
CA ALA A 191 -11.79 -0.90 10.00
C ALA A 191 -12.85 -0.19 10.85
N GLN A 192 -13.63 -0.95 11.64
CA GLN A 192 -14.64 -0.38 12.54
C GLN A 192 -14.00 0.48 13.63
N ASN A 193 -12.96 -0.01 14.30
CA ASN A 193 -12.28 0.76 15.34
C ASN A 193 -11.56 1.99 14.78
N PHE A 194 -11.02 1.89 13.57
CA PHE A 194 -10.28 2.97 12.93
C PHE A 194 -11.20 4.13 12.56
N THR A 195 -12.35 3.84 11.94
CA THR A 195 -13.30 4.85 11.45
C THR A 195 -14.00 5.62 12.56
N GLN A 196 -14.10 5.07 13.77
CA GLN A 196 -14.66 5.77 14.93
C GLN A 196 -13.87 7.02 15.35
N LYS A 197 -12.57 7.07 15.02
CA LYS A 197 -11.64 8.07 15.58
C LYS A 197 -10.80 8.80 14.53
N ASN A 198 -10.83 8.34 13.29
CA ASN A 198 -9.94 8.81 12.24
C ASN A 198 -10.72 9.06 10.94
N THR A 199 -10.33 10.10 10.23
CA THR A 199 -10.76 10.34 8.85
C THR A 199 -9.85 9.60 7.87
N VAL A 200 -10.34 9.30 6.68
CA VAL A 200 -9.54 8.71 5.59
C VAL A 200 -9.71 9.54 4.33
N HIS A 201 -8.64 10.14 3.84
CA HIS A 201 -8.65 10.83 2.55
C HIS A 201 -8.23 9.92 1.41
N VAL A 202 -7.28 9.02 1.68
CA VAL A 202 -6.79 8.09 0.66
C VAL A 202 -6.59 6.71 1.27
N LEU A 203 -7.18 5.70 0.64
CA LEU A 203 -6.88 4.29 0.90
C LEU A 203 -6.01 3.73 -0.23
N ILE A 204 -4.87 3.12 0.12
CA ILE A 204 -4.00 2.40 -0.80
C ILE A 204 -4.01 0.92 -0.41
N ASN A 205 -4.77 0.14 -1.18
CA ASN A 205 -4.80 -1.32 -1.10
C ASN A 205 -3.58 -1.89 -1.82
N ASN A 206 -2.44 -1.94 -1.13
CA ASN A 206 -1.19 -2.48 -1.67
C ASN A 206 -0.85 -3.88 -1.14
N ALA A 207 -1.30 -4.25 0.06
CA ALA A 207 -1.07 -5.57 0.62
C ALA A 207 -1.47 -6.67 -0.37
N GLY A 208 -0.58 -7.65 -0.50
CA GLY A 208 -0.85 -8.84 -1.27
C GLY A 208 0.23 -9.89 -1.07
N CYS A 209 -0.13 -11.13 -1.35
CA CYS A 209 0.75 -12.28 -1.24
C CYS A 209 0.57 -13.22 -2.44
N MET A 210 1.60 -14.02 -2.69
CA MET A 210 1.54 -15.15 -3.62
C MET A 210 2.12 -16.36 -2.90
N VAL A 211 1.24 -17.17 -2.31
CA VAL A 211 1.58 -18.45 -1.69
C VAL A 211 1.43 -19.53 -2.76
N ASN A 212 2.49 -20.32 -2.98
CA ASN A 212 2.53 -21.34 -4.03
C ASN A 212 1.96 -22.71 -3.59
N GLN A 213 1.63 -22.85 -2.31
CA GLN A 213 0.94 -24.01 -1.76
C GLN A 213 -0.47 -23.59 -1.33
N ARG A 214 -1.45 -24.46 -1.57
CA ARG A 214 -2.82 -24.19 -1.13
C ARG A 214 -2.89 -24.35 0.38
N GLU A 215 -3.01 -23.24 1.07
CA GLU A 215 -3.11 -23.19 2.52
C GLU A 215 -4.41 -22.48 2.90
N LEU A 216 -5.05 -22.95 3.96
CA LEU A 216 -6.23 -22.30 4.53
C LEU A 216 -5.83 -21.44 5.73
N THR A 217 -6.58 -20.36 5.94
CA THR A 217 -6.56 -19.57 7.17
C THR A 217 -7.34 -20.31 8.26
N GLU A 218 -7.25 -19.82 9.50
CA GLU A 218 -8.07 -20.34 10.62
C GLU A 218 -9.58 -20.20 10.36
N GLU A 219 -9.95 -19.26 9.49
CA GLU A 219 -11.33 -19.01 9.05
C GLU A 219 -11.77 -19.91 7.88
N GLY A 220 -10.91 -20.86 7.47
CA GLY A 220 -11.19 -21.82 6.39
C GLY A 220 -11.09 -21.21 4.99
N LEU A 221 -10.46 -20.04 4.83
CA LEU A 221 -10.32 -19.35 3.55
C LEU A 221 -8.97 -19.65 2.90
N GLU A 222 -8.90 -19.78 1.58
CA GLU A 222 -7.62 -19.91 0.88
C GLU A 222 -6.78 -18.63 1.08
N LYS A 223 -5.50 -18.77 1.47
CA LYS A 223 -4.67 -17.63 1.95
C LYS A 223 -4.50 -16.50 0.92
N ASN A 224 -4.30 -16.82 -0.37
CA ASN A 224 -4.18 -15.80 -1.40
C ASN A 224 -5.51 -15.05 -1.58
N PHE A 225 -6.63 -15.76 -1.69
CA PHE A 225 -7.97 -15.19 -1.77
C PHE A 225 -8.32 -14.34 -0.54
N ALA A 226 -8.05 -14.86 0.66
CA ALA A 226 -8.30 -14.16 1.92
C ALA A 226 -7.55 -12.83 1.97
N THR A 227 -6.25 -12.83 1.63
CA THR A 227 -5.41 -11.63 1.67
C THR A 227 -5.72 -10.65 0.53
N ASN A 228 -5.67 -11.14 -0.71
CA ASN A 228 -5.68 -10.31 -1.90
C ASN A 228 -7.09 -9.83 -2.25
N THR A 229 -8.11 -10.66 -2.04
CA THR A 229 -9.48 -10.34 -2.45
C THR A 229 -10.35 -9.99 -1.25
N LEU A 230 -10.60 -10.95 -0.35
CA LEU A 230 -11.61 -10.75 0.71
C LEU A 230 -11.19 -9.68 1.72
N GLY A 231 -9.94 -9.68 2.18
CA GLY A 231 -9.42 -8.65 3.09
C GLY A 231 -9.43 -7.26 2.45
N THR A 232 -9.06 -7.16 1.17
CA THR A 232 -9.15 -5.89 0.41
C THR A 232 -10.61 -5.44 0.27
N TYR A 233 -11.52 -6.36 0.02
CA TYR A 233 -12.96 -6.10 -0.07
C TYR A 233 -13.52 -5.58 1.24
N ILE A 234 -13.30 -6.30 2.35
CA ILE A 234 -13.76 -5.92 3.68
C ILE A 234 -13.23 -4.55 4.06
N LEU A 235 -11.92 -4.34 3.94
CA LEU A 235 -11.31 -3.07 4.32
C LEU A 235 -11.89 -1.90 3.52
N THR A 236 -12.00 -2.05 2.20
CA THR A 236 -12.51 -0.98 1.34
C THR A 236 -13.97 -0.68 1.68
N THR A 237 -14.84 -1.70 1.71
CA THR A 237 -16.26 -1.54 1.98
C THR A 237 -16.51 -0.93 3.37
N ALA A 238 -15.76 -1.36 4.40
CA ALA A 238 -15.89 -0.84 5.75
C ALA A 238 -15.38 0.62 5.90
N LEU A 239 -14.41 1.04 5.08
CA LEU A 239 -13.89 2.42 5.09
C LEU A 239 -14.67 3.40 4.21
N ILE A 240 -15.55 2.93 3.32
CA ILE A 240 -16.37 3.80 2.44
C ILE A 240 -17.12 4.88 3.22
N PRO A 241 -17.85 4.59 4.33
CA PRO A 241 -18.53 5.64 5.08
C PRO A 241 -17.60 6.76 5.56
N ALA A 242 -16.39 6.43 6.02
CA ALA A 242 -15.40 7.43 6.44
C ALA A 242 -14.79 8.19 5.27
N LEU A 243 -14.53 7.52 4.14
CA LEU A 243 -14.05 8.17 2.91
C LEU A 243 -15.04 9.23 2.41
N LYS A 244 -16.36 9.01 2.56
CA LYS A 244 -17.39 9.97 2.15
C LYS A 244 -17.45 11.25 2.98
N THR A 245 -16.78 11.29 4.14
CA THR A 245 -16.81 12.45 5.04
C THR A 245 -15.82 13.56 4.68
N VAL A 246 -14.94 13.33 3.71
CA VAL A 246 -13.88 14.27 3.33
C VAL A 246 -13.98 14.67 1.87
N GLU A 247 -13.31 15.75 1.50
CA GLU A 247 -13.25 16.20 0.11
C GLU A 247 -12.25 15.39 -0.71
N HIS A 248 -12.64 15.10 -1.95
CA HIS A 248 -11.84 14.37 -2.95
C HIS A 248 -11.22 13.04 -2.43
N PRO A 249 -12.02 12.15 -1.81
CA PRO A 249 -11.53 10.89 -1.30
C PRO A 249 -11.08 9.97 -2.43
N ARG A 250 -10.02 9.20 -2.19
CA ARG A 250 -9.44 8.29 -3.19
C ARG A 250 -9.23 6.89 -2.65
N VAL A 251 -9.45 5.90 -3.50
CA VAL A 251 -9.10 4.50 -3.24
C VAL A 251 -8.26 3.99 -4.40
N ILE A 252 -7.05 3.54 -4.10
CA ILE A 252 -6.10 3.02 -5.08
C ILE A 252 -5.80 1.56 -4.78
N THR A 253 -6.01 0.68 -5.75
CA THR A 253 -5.70 -0.76 -5.63
C THR A 253 -4.49 -1.15 -6.47
N VAL A 254 -3.44 -1.66 -5.81
CA VAL A 254 -2.24 -2.18 -6.49
C VAL A 254 -2.51 -3.63 -6.92
N SER A 255 -2.85 -3.77 -8.20
CA SER A 255 -3.06 -5.05 -8.86
C SER A 255 -1.75 -5.57 -9.50
N SER A 256 -1.84 -6.34 -10.58
CA SER A 256 -0.68 -6.88 -11.30
C SER A 256 -1.00 -7.04 -12.78
N GLY A 257 0.01 -6.93 -13.63
CA GLY A 257 -0.10 -7.28 -15.04
C GLY A 257 -0.53 -8.74 -15.28
N GLY A 258 -0.33 -9.65 -14.32
CA GLY A 258 -0.77 -11.05 -14.43
C GLY A 258 -2.28 -11.23 -14.62
N MET A 259 -3.09 -10.27 -14.16
CA MET A 259 -4.54 -10.30 -14.35
C MET A 259 -4.98 -10.18 -15.82
N LEU A 260 -4.14 -9.58 -16.68
CA LEU A 260 -4.49 -9.26 -18.07
C LEU A 260 -4.76 -10.50 -18.91
N VAL A 261 -4.17 -11.64 -18.55
CA VAL A 261 -4.34 -12.93 -19.24
C VAL A 261 -5.48 -13.78 -18.69
N GLN A 262 -6.12 -13.35 -17.60
CA GLN A 262 -7.15 -14.10 -16.90
C GLN A 262 -8.56 -13.55 -17.17
N LYS A 263 -9.49 -14.45 -17.47
CA LYS A 263 -10.94 -14.19 -17.34
C LYS A 263 -11.35 -14.52 -15.91
N LEU A 264 -12.29 -13.78 -15.33
CA LEU A 264 -12.82 -14.09 -14.01
C LEU A 264 -13.36 -15.53 -13.98
N ASN A 265 -12.90 -16.32 -13.00
CA ASN A 265 -13.43 -17.65 -12.72
C ASN A 265 -14.37 -17.59 -11.51
N MET A 266 -15.67 -17.68 -11.75
CA MET A 266 -16.70 -17.70 -10.68
C MET A 266 -17.03 -19.10 -10.16
N GLU A 267 -16.49 -20.16 -10.75
CA GLU A 267 -16.78 -21.54 -10.35
C GLU A 267 -15.92 -22.02 -9.17
N ASP A 268 -14.79 -21.35 -8.93
CA ASP A 268 -13.83 -21.72 -7.91
C ASP A 268 -12.92 -20.54 -7.53
N LEU A 269 -13.44 -19.63 -6.69
CA LEU A 269 -12.70 -18.45 -6.24
C LEU A 269 -11.53 -18.79 -5.29
N GLN A 270 -11.58 -19.96 -4.65
CA GLN A 270 -10.65 -20.40 -3.60
C GLN A 270 -9.81 -21.61 -4.02
N PHE A 271 -9.80 -21.94 -5.32
CA PHE A 271 -9.00 -23.01 -5.92
C PHE A 271 -9.11 -24.34 -5.18
N GLU A 272 -10.33 -24.76 -4.85
CA GLU A 272 -10.63 -26.06 -4.25
C GLU A 272 -10.49 -27.22 -5.23
N LYS A 273 -10.59 -26.95 -6.53
CA LYS A 273 -10.63 -27.96 -7.58
C LYS A 273 -9.27 -28.06 -8.30
N GLY A 274 -8.79 -29.29 -8.45
CA GLY A 274 -7.61 -29.60 -9.25
C GLY A 274 -6.29 -29.25 -8.57
N ALA A 275 -5.21 -29.23 -9.36
CA ALA A 275 -3.88 -28.89 -8.87
C ALA A 275 -3.77 -27.38 -8.62
N PHE A 276 -3.26 -27.01 -7.44
CA PHE A 276 -3.10 -25.62 -7.08
C PHE A 276 -1.91 -24.97 -7.80
N ASP A 277 -2.17 -23.84 -8.45
CA ASP A 277 -1.16 -22.98 -9.06
C ASP A 277 -1.25 -21.59 -8.41
N GLY A 278 -0.29 -21.26 -7.55
CA GLY A 278 -0.25 -19.98 -6.83
C GLY A 278 -0.13 -18.76 -7.76
N THR A 279 0.50 -18.90 -8.93
CA THR A 279 0.58 -17.82 -9.92
C THR A 279 -0.79 -17.59 -10.55
N MET A 280 -1.52 -18.66 -10.86
CA MET A 280 -2.90 -18.58 -11.35
C MET A 280 -3.84 -18.00 -10.29
N ALA A 281 -3.75 -18.45 -9.04
CA ALA A 281 -4.54 -17.95 -7.92
C ALA A 281 -4.33 -16.45 -7.72
N TYR A 282 -3.07 -16.03 -7.66
CA TYR A 282 -2.72 -14.62 -7.60
C TYR A 282 -3.29 -13.83 -8.79
N ALA A 283 -3.13 -14.33 -10.02
CA ALA A 283 -3.63 -13.64 -11.21
C ALA A 283 -5.16 -13.49 -11.22
N GLN A 284 -5.91 -14.49 -10.73
CA GLN A 284 -7.36 -14.39 -10.51
C GLN A 284 -7.72 -13.39 -9.41
N ASN A 285 -7.02 -13.38 -8.27
CA ASN A 285 -7.29 -12.38 -7.23
C ASN A 285 -7.02 -10.96 -7.73
N LYS A 286 -5.95 -10.76 -8.49
CA LYS A 286 -5.63 -9.47 -9.11
C LYS A 286 -6.65 -9.04 -10.17
N ARG A 287 -7.27 -10.00 -10.89
CA ARG A 287 -8.43 -9.75 -11.77
C ARG A 287 -9.67 -9.33 -10.96
N GLN A 288 -9.96 -10.01 -9.85
CA GLN A 288 -11.07 -9.66 -8.96
C GLN A 288 -10.92 -8.23 -8.41
N GLN A 289 -9.72 -7.84 -7.97
CA GLN A 289 -9.43 -6.48 -7.50
C GLN A 289 -9.74 -5.38 -8.53
N VAL A 290 -9.43 -5.60 -9.80
CA VAL A 290 -9.68 -4.63 -10.88
C VAL A 290 -11.18 -4.49 -11.13
N ILE A 291 -11.90 -5.61 -11.23
CA ILE A 291 -13.36 -5.63 -11.39
C ILE A 291 -14.03 -4.92 -10.20
N LEU A 292 -13.60 -5.21 -8.98
CA LEU A 292 -14.13 -4.54 -7.78
C LEU A 292 -13.88 -3.03 -7.81
N THR A 293 -12.71 -2.59 -8.28
CA THR A 293 -12.40 -1.16 -8.45
C THR A 293 -13.35 -0.49 -9.44
N GLU A 294 -13.61 -1.12 -10.60
CA GLU A 294 -14.57 -0.64 -11.60
C GLU A 294 -16.00 -0.58 -11.03
N ARG A 295 -16.40 -1.60 -10.25
CA ARG A 295 -17.72 -1.65 -9.62
C ARG A 295 -17.90 -0.57 -8.56
N TRP A 296 -16.94 -0.40 -7.64
CA TRP A 296 -17.00 0.67 -6.65
C TRP A 296 -17.01 2.06 -7.29
N ALA A 297 -16.25 2.27 -8.38
CA ALA A 297 -16.33 3.51 -9.17
C ALA A 297 -17.72 3.74 -9.78
N SER A 298 -18.44 2.67 -10.11
CA SER A 298 -19.81 2.76 -10.61
C SER A 298 -20.81 3.09 -9.50
N GLN A 299 -20.61 2.57 -8.29
CA GLN A 299 -21.52 2.68 -7.14
C GLN A 299 -21.30 3.94 -6.28
N HIS A 300 -20.10 4.49 -6.24
CA HIS A 300 -19.73 5.59 -5.35
C HIS A 300 -19.06 6.73 -6.15
N LYS A 301 -19.89 7.57 -6.77
CA LYS A 301 -19.44 8.68 -7.64
C LYS A 301 -18.71 9.81 -6.91
N ASP A 302 -18.86 9.86 -5.60
CA ASP A 302 -18.24 10.79 -4.66
C ASP A 302 -16.81 10.38 -4.26
N ILE A 303 -16.38 9.16 -4.60
CA ILE A 303 -15.02 8.66 -4.32
C ILE A 303 -14.33 8.32 -5.64
N HIS A 304 -13.07 8.73 -5.77
CA HIS A 304 -12.25 8.38 -6.93
C HIS A 304 -11.59 7.02 -6.72
N PHE A 305 -11.93 6.05 -7.55
CA PHE A 305 -11.33 4.71 -7.52
C PHE A 305 -10.37 4.57 -8.69
N SER A 306 -9.20 4.01 -8.42
CA SER A 306 -8.23 3.68 -9.45
C SER A 306 -7.56 2.35 -9.11
N SER A 307 -7.21 1.59 -10.13
CA SER A 307 -6.34 0.42 -9.96
C SER A 307 -5.08 0.62 -10.79
N MET A 308 -3.98 -0.02 -10.41
CA MET A 308 -2.73 0.11 -11.14
C MET A 308 -1.90 -1.17 -11.09
N HIS A 309 -0.90 -1.29 -11.96
CA HIS A 309 0.16 -2.27 -11.76
C HIS A 309 1.55 -1.60 -11.72
N PRO A 310 2.47 -2.07 -10.86
CA PRO A 310 3.77 -1.43 -10.65
C PRO A 310 4.83 -1.79 -11.70
N GLY A 311 4.46 -2.57 -12.73
CA GLY A 311 5.42 -3.28 -13.57
C GLY A 311 6.11 -4.43 -12.82
N TRP A 312 7.24 -4.88 -13.33
CA TRP A 312 8.05 -5.94 -12.74
C TRP A 312 9.04 -5.32 -11.75
N ALA A 313 8.58 -5.06 -10.54
CA ALA A 313 9.39 -4.47 -9.47
C ALA A 313 10.14 -5.53 -8.67
N ASP A 314 11.39 -5.24 -8.35
CA ASP A 314 12.22 -6.05 -7.47
C ASP A 314 11.78 -5.86 -6.02
N THR A 315 11.05 -6.84 -5.49
CA THR A 315 10.50 -6.82 -4.13
C THR A 315 10.78 -8.15 -3.43
N PRO A 316 10.80 -8.18 -2.08
CA PRO A 316 10.92 -9.44 -1.35
C PRO A 316 9.86 -10.49 -1.75
N ALA A 317 8.63 -10.05 -2.03
CA ALA A 317 7.56 -10.94 -2.48
C ALA A 317 7.90 -11.62 -3.82
N VAL A 318 8.39 -10.87 -4.82
CA VAL A 318 8.80 -11.44 -6.11
C VAL A 318 9.97 -12.41 -5.96
N ARG A 319 10.96 -12.07 -5.13
CA ARG A 319 12.13 -12.93 -4.86
C ARG A 319 11.74 -14.28 -4.25
N LEU A 320 10.79 -14.28 -3.32
CA LEU A 320 10.36 -15.48 -2.60
C LEU A 320 9.34 -16.31 -3.38
N SER A 321 8.32 -15.66 -3.95
CA SER A 321 7.21 -16.35 -4.61
C SER A 321 7.49 -16.72 -6.06
N MET A 322 8.43 -16.03 -6.72
CA MET A 322 8.76 -16.26 -8.13
C MET A 322 10.30 -16.28 -8.36
N PRO A 323 11.05 -17.17 -7.69
CA PRO A 323 12.52 -17.15 -7.68
C PRO A 323 13.13 -17.29 -9.09
N ASP A 324 12.57 -18.17 -9.92
CA ASP A 324 13.06 -18.37 -11.31
C ASP A 324 12.84 -17.15 -12.18
N PHE A 325 11.69 -16.48 -12.03
CA PHE A 325 11.41 -15.24 -12.74
C PHE A 325 12.35 -14.14 -12.28
N HIS A 326 12.54 -13.99 -10.97
CA HIS A 326 13.48 -13.02 -10.39
C HIS A 326 14.90 -13.26 -10.92
N ALA A 327 15.41 -14.50 -10.87
CA ALA A 327 16.75 -14.83 -11.36
C ALA A 327 16.94 -14.49 -12.84
N LYS A 328 15.94 -14.77 -13.68
CA LYS A 328 15.96 -14.46 -15.12
C LYS A 328 15.87 -12.96 -15.41
N MET A 329 15.17 -12.20 -14.56
CA MET A 329 14.81 -10.81 -14.84
C MET A 329 15.53 -9.78 -13.99
N GLN A 330 16.33 -10.18 -12.99
CA GLN A 330 16.95 -9.31 -11.97
C GLN A 330 17.52 -7.99 -12.51
N ASN A 331 18.28 -8.03 -13.61
CA ASN A 331 18.93 -6.84 -14.20
C ASN A 331 17.96 -5.90 -14.95
N LYS A 332 16.72 -6.33 -15.14
CA LYS A 332 15.65 -5.61 -15.84
C LYS A 332 14.49 -5.22 -14.92
N LEU A 333 14.49 -5.68 -13.67
CA LEU A 333 13.44 -5.35 -12.71
C LEU A 333 13.50 -3.86 -12.34
N ARG A 334 12.33 -3.27 -12.15
CA ARG A 334 12.16 -1.91 -11.63
C ARG A 334 12.61 -1.85 -10.17
N THR A 335 13.12 -0.71 -9.73
CA THR A 335 13.31 -0.49 -8.28
C THR A 335 11.95 -0.35 -7.58
N GLU A 336 11.92 -0.54 -6.25
CA GLU A 336 10.70 -0.32 -5.48
C GLU A 336 10.15 1.12 -5.65
N ALA A 337 11.03 2.12 -5.81
CA ALA A 337 10.63 3.51 -6.05
C ALA A 337 9.93 3.69 -7.41
N MET A 338 10.48 3.08 -8.47
CA MET A 338 9.86 3.08 -9.80
C MET A 338 8.49 2.38 -9.78
N GLY A 339 8.35 1.30 -9.02
CA GLY A 339 7.06 0.62 -8.84
C GLY A 339 6.05 1.43 -8.01
N ALA A 340 6.51 2.25 -7.05
CA ALA A 340 5.67 3.10 -6.23
C ALA A 340 5.22 4.40 -6.92
N ASP A 341 5.90 4.82 -7.99
CA ASP A 341 5.67 6.07 -8.68
C ASP A 341 4.19 6.33 -9.02
N THR A 342 3.55 5.39 -9.72
CA THR A 342 2.17 5.58 -10.19
C THR A 342 1.16 5.54 -9.06
N VAL A 343 1.37 4.74 -8.01
CA VAL A 343 0.45 4.72 -6.85
C VAL A 343 0.57 6.01 -6.03
N VAL A 344 1.77 6.58 -5.89
CA VAL A 344 1.96 7.90 -5.27
C VAL A 344 1.31 8.99 -6.12
N TRP A 345 1.51 8.98 -7.44
CA TRP A 345 0.86 9.92 -8.35
C TRP A 345 -0.67 9.87 -8.25
N LEU A 346 -1.27 8.68 -8.26
CA LEU A 346 -2.71 8.50 -8.06
C LEU A 346 -3.18 9.01 -6.69
N ALA A 347 -2.38 8.84 -5.64
CA ALA A 347 -2.73 9.26 -4.29
C ALA A 347 -2.73 10.78 -4.10
N VAL A 348 -1.76 11.50 -4.70
CA VAL A 348 -1.52 12.92 -4.38
C VAL A 348 -1.83 13.89 -5.52
N SER A 349 -1.65 13.48 -6.79
CA SER A 349 -1.71 14.41 -7.92
C SER A 349 -3.12 14.93 -8.19
N THR A 350 -3.25 16.22 -8.51
CA THR A 350 -4.50 16.80 -9.02
C THR A 350 -4.87 16.23 -10.40
N ALA A 351 -3.87 16.04 -11.28
CA ALA A 351 -4.07 15.51 -12.63
C ALA A 351 -4.67 14.10 -12.61
N ALA A 352 -4.23 13.26 -11.66
CA ALA A 352 -4.81 11.94 -11.43
C ALA A 352 -6.29 12.01 -11.03
N GLY A 353 -6.65 12.94 -10.14
CA GLY A 353 -8.03 13.13 -9.67
C GLY A 353 -8.99 13.66 -10.74
N GLN A 354 -8.46 14.21 -11.85
CA GLN A 354 -9.25 14.65 -13.00
C GLN A 354 -9.53 13.53 -14.02
N GLN A 355 -8.84 12.40 -13.91
CA GLN A 355 -9.12 11.24 -14.76
C GLN A 355 -10.47 10.60 -14.38
N PRO A 356 -11.17 9.96 -15.32
CA PRO A 356 -12.34 9.15 -14.98
C PRO A 356 -12.04 8.13 -13.89
N SER A 357 -13.00 7.96 -12.96
CA SER A 357 -12.94 6.94 -11.91
C SER A 357 -13.12 5.53 -12.50
N GLY A 358 -12.50 4.54 -11.88
CA GLY A 358 -12.57 3.12 -12.28
C GLY A 358 -11.53 2.69 -13.32
N LEU A 359 -10.57 3.56 -13.66
CA LEU A 359 -9.53 3.22 -14.65
C LEU A 359 -8.39 2.39 -14.06
N PHE A 360 -7.72 1.64 -14.95
CA PHE A 360 -6.51 0.88 -14.66
C PHE A 360 -5.28 1.61 -15.21
N PHE A 361 -4.26 1.79 -14.38
CA PHE A 361 -3.11 2.62 -14.68
C PHE A 361 -1.79 1.85 -14.74
N GLN A 362 -0.92 2.34 -15.61
CA GLN A 362 0.47 1.96 -15.72
C GLN A 362 1.28 3.19 -16.08
N ASP A 363 2.37 3.45 -15.36
CA ASP A 363 3.28 4.56 -15.64
C ASP A 363 2.52 5.89 -15.83
N ARG A 364 1.67 6.21 -14.83
CA ARG A 364 0.78 7.40 -14.77
C ARG A 364 -0.19 7.56 -15.94
N LYS A 365 -0.45 6.51 -16.71
CA LYS A 365 -1.36 6.52 -17.84
C LYS A 365 -2.43 5.44 -17.70
N ALA A 366 -3.68 5.79 -18.05
CA ALA A 366 -4.75 4.81 -18.16
C ALA A 366 -4.47 3.84 -19.32
N VAL A 367 -4.60 2.54 -19.06
CA VAL A 367 -4.37 1.45 -20.01
C VAL A 367 -5.51 0.42 -19.94
N ALA A 368 -5.65 -0.39 -20.99
CA ALA A 368 -6.71 -1.39 -21.05
C ALA A 368 -6.51 -2.52 -20.01
N THR A 369 -7.62 -3.00 -19.45
CA THR A 369 -7.66 -4.14 -18.51
C THR A 369 -7.70 -5.51 -19.21
N HIS A 370 -7.63 -5.50 -20.55
CA HIS A 370 -7.67 -6.69 -21.39
C HIS A 370 -6.65 -6.57 -22.52
N LEU A 371 -5.90 -7.65 -22.76
CA LEU A 371 -5.04 -7.74 -23.95
C LEU A 371 -5.90 -7.84 -25.21
N PRO A 372 -5.44 -7.27 -26.35
CA PRO A 372 -6.09 -7.45 -27.64
C PRO A 372 -6.28 -8.93 -27.95
N LEU A 373 -7.47 -9.30 -28.44
CA LEU A 373 -7.82 -10.67 -28.87
C LEU A 373 -7.61 -11.76 -27.79
N ALA A 374 -7.50 -11.37 -26.51
CA ALA A 374 -7.35 -12.34 -25.43
C ALA A 374 -8.69 -12.93 -24.99
N PHE A 375 -9.84 -12.32 -25.29
CA PHE A 375 -11.16 -12.77 -24.81
C PHE A 375 -11.17 -13.03 -23.29
N SER A 376 -10.55 -12.13 -22.51
CA SER A 376 -10.48 -12.21 -21.05
C SER A 376 -11.58 -11.41 -20.34
N ARG A 377 -12.56 -10.89 -21.09
CA ARG A 377 -13.71 -10.15 -20.54
C ARG A 377 -14.66 -11.08 -19.80
N SER A 378 -15.16 -10.60 -18.67
CA SER A 378 -16.20 -11.23 -17.87
C SER A 378 -17.57 -10.71 -18.31
N SER A 379 -18.64 -11.45 -18.00
CA SER A 379 -20.00 -10.92 -18.18
C SER A 379 -20.37 -9.99 -17.01
N PRO A 380 -21.24 -8.99 -17.20
CA PRO A 380 -21.75 -8.18 -16.11
C PRO A 380 -22.38 -9.03 -14.97
N GLN A 381 -23.01 -10.15 -15.34
CA GLN A 381 -23.58 -11.11 -14.38
C GLN A 381 -22.51 -11.78 -13.52
N ASP A 382 -21.36 -12.15 -14.09
CA ASP A 382 -20.24 -12.72 -13.31
C ASP A 382 -19.67 -11.70 -12.32
N GLU A 383 -19.58 -10.43 -12.73
CA GLU A 383 -19.07 -9.35 -11.88
C GLU A 383 -20.01 -9.03 -10.72
N GLU A 384 -21.33 -9.07 -10.97
CA GLU A 384 -22.35 -8.94 -9.92
C GLU A 384 -22.32 -10.14 -8.97
N ARG A 385 -22.19 -11.35 -9.51
CA ARG A 385 -22.05 -12.57 -8.72
C ARG A 385 -20.79 -12.54 -7.85
N LEU A 386 -19.69 -11.99 -8.33
CA LEU A 386 -18.47 -11.79 -7.53
C LEU A 386 -18.76 -10.91 -6.31
N GLN A 387 -19.38 -9.75 -6.52
CA GLN A 387 -19.71 -8.84 -5.43
C GLN A 387 -20.66 -9.49 -4.42
N ALA A 388 -21.76 -10.11 -4.88
CA ALA A 388 -22.71 -10.78 -4.00
C ALA A 388 -22.06 -11.93 -3.18
N THR A 389 -21.14 -12.67 -3.80
CA THR A 389 -20.39 -13.73 -3.10
C THR A 389 -19.49 -13.14 -2.01
N LEU A 390 -18.81 -12.02 -2.30
CA LEU A 390 -17.96 -11.33 -1.33
C LEU A 390 -18.78 -10.65 -0.21
N ASP A 391 -19.96 -10.11 -0.50
CA ASP A 391 -20.90 -9.62 0.51
C ASP A 391 -21.29 -10.74 1.48
N GLN A 392 -21.71 -11.88 0.95
CA GLN A 392 -22.10 -13.02 1.78
C GLN A 392 -20.91 -13.56 2.61
N LEU A 393 -19.72 -13.66 2.02
CA LEU A 393 -18.54 -14.13 2.73
C LEU A 393 -18.08 -13.14 3.79
N SER A 394 -18.00 -11.85 3.45
CA SER A 394 -17.55 -10.81 4.38
C SER A 394 -18.50 -10.66 5.58
N ALA A 395 -19.82 -10.76 5.37
CA ALA A 395 -20.81 -10.66 6.44
C ALA A 395 -20.66 -11.76 7.50
N LYS A 396 -20.18 -12.96 7.15
CA LYS A 396 -19.95 -14.05 8.11
C LYS A 396 -18.88 -13.74 9.16
N PHE A 397 -17.99 -12.80 8.86
CA PHE A 397 -16.84 -12.46 9.71
C PHE A 397 -16.96 -11.06 10.32
N ASN A 398 -18.09 -10.38 10.12
CA ASN A 398 -18.36 -9.09 10.75
C ASN A 398 -18.69 -9.34 12.24
N PRO A 399 -17.90 -8.79 13.20
CA PRO A 399 -18.04 -9.06 14.63
C PRO A 399 -19.33 -8.54 15.27
#